data_AF-A0A3S4IHD1-F1
#
_entry.id   AF-A0A3S4IHD1-F1
#
_cell.length_a   1.000
_cell.length_b   1.000
_cell.length_c   1.000
_cell.angle_alpha   90.00
_cell.angle_beta   90.00
_cell.angle_gamma   90.00
#
_symmetry.space_group_name_H-M   'P 1'
#
loop_
_entity.id
_entity.type
_entity.pdbx_description
1 polymer ?
#
loop_
_entity_poly.entity_id
_entity_poly.type
_entity_poly.pdbx_seq_one_letter_code
_entity_poly.pdbx_strand_id
1 'polypeptide(L)'
;MTLCNMAIEGGARSGMVAVDDKTIEYVKGRPFAPKGEQWNQAVAYWNTLHSDDGAHFDQVVALDAADIQPQVTWGTSPEMVAEVGGKVPNPANESDPVKKAASSARWPTWAWRRIRR
;
A
#
# COMPACT_ATOMS: atom_id res chain seq x y z
N MET A 1 -0.42 0.03 7.89
CA MET A 1 -1.83 -0.33 7.62
C MET A 1 -2.23 -0.18 6.16
N THR A 2 -2.10 0.99 5.53
CA THR A 2 -2.52 1.20 4.13
C THR A 2 -1.90 0.20 3.14
N LEU A 3 -0.58 -0.05 3.25
CA LEU A 3 0.10 -1.03 2.39
C LEU A 3 -0.47 -2.45 2.53
N CYS A 4 -0.70 -2.92 3.77
CA CYS A 4 -1.28 -4.24 4.01
C CYS A 4 -2.71 -4.36 3.51
N ASN A 5 -3.49 -3.26 3.57
CA ASN A 5 -4.83 -3.22 3.00
C ASN A 5 -4.78 -3.39 1.48
N MET A 6 -3.83 -2.74 0.83
CA MET A 6 -3.63 -2.80 -0.62
C MET A 6 -2.97 -4.10 -1.13
N ALA A 7 -2.59 -5.01 -0.21
CA ALA A 7 -1.89 -6.23 -0.59
C ALA A 7 -2.79 -7.19 -1.38
N ILE A 8 -4.10 -7.18 -1.11
CA ILE A 8 -5.07 -8.06 -1.79
C ILE A 8 -5.27 -7.68 -3.26
N GLU A 9 -5.14 -6.40 -3.60
CA GLU A 9 -5.16 -5.90 -4.97
C GLU A 9 -3.95 -6.39 -5.77
N GLY A 10 -2.83 -6.66 -5.10
CA GLY A 10 -1.66 -7.36 -5.66
C GLY A 10 -1.80 -8.89 -5.66
N GLY A 11 -2.95 -9.43 -5.25
CA GLY A 11 -3.22 -10.87 -5.17
C GLY A 11 -2.66 -11.56 -3.92
N ALA A 12 -2.17 -10.81 -2.93
CA ALA A 12 -1.64 -11.41 -1.70
C ALA A 12 -2.75 -11.94 -0.80
N ARG A 13 -2.49 -13.05 -0.10
CA ARG A 13 -3.41 -13.58 0.93
C ARG A 13 -3.41 -12.75 2.22
N SER A 14 -2.29 -12.09 2.51
CA SER A 14 -2.07 -11.27 3.69
C SER A 14 -0.92 -10.29 3.42
N GLY A 15 -0.94 -9.14 4.10
CA GLY A 15 0.17 -8.21 4.17
C GLY A 15 0.60 -8.04 5.63
N MET A 16 1.88 -8.25 5.92
CA MET A 16 2.44 -8.16 7.27
C MET A 16 3.58 -7.13 7.32
N VAL A 17 3.68 -6.43 8.45
CA VAL A 17 4.78 -5.51 8.75
C VAL A 17 5.31 -5.92 10.11
N ALA A 18 6.62 -6.08 10.24
CA ALA A 18 7.26 -6.41 11.50
C ALA A 18 6.98 -5.32 12.55
N VAL A 19 6.92 -5.72 13.83
CA VAL A 19 6.67 -4.75 14.90
C VAL A 19 7.89 -3.85 15.06
N ASP A 20 7.63 -2.55 15.19
CA ASP A 20 8.61 -1.51 15.48
C ASP A 20 8.10 -0.56 16.58
N ASP A 21 8.95 0.40 16.97
CA ASP A 21 8.60 1.41 17.97
C ASP A 21 7.35 2.20 17.56
N LYS A 22 7.14 2.47 16.26
CA LYS A 22 5.95 3.18 15.77
C LYS A 22 4.68 2.38 16.00
N THR A 23 4.74 1.08 15.80
CA THR A 23 3.63 0.16 16.07
C THR A 23 3.33 0.13 17.57
N ILE A 24 4.36 0.05 18.41
CA ILE A 24 4.20 0.05 19.88
C ILE A 24 3.60 1.36 20.37
N GLU A 25 4.12 2.51 19.91
CA GLU A 25 3.61 3.84 20.21
C GLU A 25 2.14 3.98 19.77
N TYR A 26 1.81 3.50 18.57
CA TYR A 26 0.46 3.53 18.04
C TYR A 26 -0.53 2.76 18.92
N VAL A 27 -0.14 1.59 19.45
CA VAL A 27 -1.00 0.73 20.27
C VAL A 27 -1.12 1.24 21.71
N LYS A 28 -0.11 1.93 22.23
CA LYS A 28 -0.05 2.37 23.64
C LYS A 28 -1.28 3.19 24.04
N GLY A 29 -1.94 2.74 25.11
CA GLY A 29 -3.10 3.44 25.69
C GLY A 29 -4.40 3.31 24.89
N ARG A 30 -4.44 2.55 23.79
CA ARG A 30 -5.68 2.27 23.07
C ARG A 30 -6.64 1.40 23.88
N PRO A 31 -7.95 1.44 23.57
CA PRO A 31 -8.91 0.47 24.09
C PRO A 31 -8.39 -0.96 23.86
N PHE A 32 -8.41 -1.78 24.91
CA PHE A 32 -7.91 -3.16 24.94
C PHE A 32 -6.39 -3.35 24.83
N ALA A 33 -5.60 -2.28 24.78
CA ALA A 33 -4.17 -2.40 24.95
C ALA A 33 -3.85 -2.94 26.37
N PRO A 34 -2.85 -3.84 26.51
CA PRO A 34 -2.36 -4.25 27.83
C PRO A 34 -1.97 -3.06 28.69
N LYS A 35 -2.10 -3.19 30.01
CA LYS A 35 -1.81 -2.11 30.96
C LYS A 35 -0.81 -2.55 32.03
N GLY A 36 -0.12 -1.58 32.64
CA GLY A 36 0.80 -1.82 33.74
C GLY A 36 1.88 -2.84 33.37
N GLU A 37 2.05 -3.86 34.19
CA GLU A 37 3.08 -4.88 33.97
C GLU A 37 2.85 -5.71 32.69
N GLN A 38 1.59 -5.99 32.34
CA GLN A 38 1.26 -6.72 31.11
C GLN A 38 1.67 -5.94 29.85
N TRP A 39 1.72 -4.60 29.91
CA TRP A 39 2.24 -3.79 28.83
C TRP A 39 3.73 -4.05 28.59
N ASN A 40 4.53 -4.08 29.66
CA ASN A 40 5.96 -4.31 29.56
C ASN A 40 6.26 -5.71 29.01
N GLN A 41 5.52 -6.73 29.47
CA GLN A 41 5.63 -8.10 28.95
C GLN A 41 5.21 -8.19 27.48
N ALA A 42 4.12 -7.54 27.10
CA ALA A 42 3.65 -7.53 25.72
C ALA A 42 4.66 -6.86 24.78
N VAL A 43 5.21 -5.70 25.16
CA VAL A 43 6.25 -5.01 24.38
C VAL A 43 7.50 -5.88 24.23
N ALA A 44 7.95 -6.51 25.32
CA ALA A 44 9.10 -7.41 25.25
C ALA A 44 8.87 -8.58 24.27
N TYR A 45 7.67 -9.15 24.27
CA TYR A 45 7.30 -10.20 23.31
C TYR A 45 7.14 -9.69 21.88
N TRP A 46 6.47 -8.56 21.68
CA TRP A 46 6.25 -8.01 20.34
C TRP A 46 7.54 -7.62 19.64
N ASN A 47 8.57 -7.21 20.39
CA ASN A 47 9.91 -6.97 19.84
C ASN A 47 10.57 -8.21 19.24
N THR A 48 10.08 -9.42 19.54
CA THR A 48 10.56 -10.65 18.88
C THR A 48 9.76 -11.02 17.64
N LEU A 49 8.73 -10.24 17.26
CA LEU A 49 7.86 -10.53 16.13
C LEU A 49 8.42 -9.92 14.83
N HIS A 50 9.49 -10.53 14.34
CA HIS A 50 10.11 -10.26 13.05
C HIS A 50 10.51 -11.57 12.39
N SER A 51 10.97 -11.51 11.13
CA SER A 51 11.51 -12.69 10.45
C SER A 51 12.74 -13.22 11.17
N ASP A 52 12.92 -14.54 11.16
CA ASP A 52 14.10 -15.21 11.73
C ASP A 52 15.36 -14.89 10.91
N ASP A 53 16.52 -14.97 11.57
CA ASP A 53 17.82 -14.88 10.90
C ASP A 53 17.95 -15.99 9.84
N GLY A 54 18.23 -15.59 8.61
CA GLY A 54 18.34 -16.53 7.48
C GLY A 54 17.00 -16.98 6.88
N ALA A 55 15.89 -16.33 7.20
CA ALA A 55 14.61 -16.58 6.56
C ALA A 55 14.74 -16.51 5.02
N HIS A 56 14.22 -17.54 4.35
CA HIS A 56 14.22 -17.64 2.89
C HIS A 56 12.92 -17.07 2.32
N PHE A 57 13.05 -16.16 1.36
CA PHE A 57 11.92 -15.60 0.60
C PHE A 57 12.04 -16.02 -0.85
N ASP A 58 10.94 -16.52 -1.43
CA ASP A 58 10.92 -16.94 -2.85
C ASP A 58 11.29 -15.78 -3.80
N GLN A 59 10.91 -14.55 -3.41
CA GLN A 59 11.29 -13.31 -4.10
C GLN A 59 11.50 -12.18 -3.08
N VAL A 60 12.49 -11.33 -3.36
CA VAL A 60 12.75 -10.10 -2.61
C VAL A 60 12.76 -8.94 -3.59
N VAL A 61 11.93 -7.93 -3.32
CA VAL A 61 11.86 -6.69 -4.11
C VAL A 61 12.29 -5.53 -3.22
N ALA A 62 13.42 -4.91 -3.54
CA ALA A 62 13.91 -3.73 -2.84
C ALA A 62 13.40 -2.47 -3.57
N LEU A 63 12.72 -1.60 -2.83
CA LEU A 63 12.20 -0.33 -3.33
C LEU A 63 12.76 0.79 -2.45
N ASP A 64 13.40 1.78 -3.07
CA ASP A 64 13.76 3.01 -2.36
C ASP A 64 12.51 3.91 -2.29
N ALA A 65 12.05 4.18 -1.07
CA ALA A 65 10.89 5.03 -0.86
C ALA A 65 11.11 6.48 -1.33
N ALA A 66 12.37 6.95 -1.37
CA ALA A 66 12.71 8.30 -1.82
C ALA A 66 12.47 8.50 -3.32
N ASP A 67 12.53 7.41 -4.10
CA ASP A 67 12.32 7.45 -5.56
C ASP A 67 10.82 7.43 -5.93
N ILE A 68 9.94 7.09 -5.00
CA ILE A 68 8.51 6.95 -5.27
C ILE A 68 7.83 8.32 -5.24
N GLN A 69 7.59 8.87 -6.42
CA GLN A 69 6.77 10.07 -6.60
C GLN A 69 5.31 9.82 -6.19
N PRO A 70 4.55 10.87 -5.77
CA PRO A 70 3.12 10.75 -5.55
C PRO A 70 2.42 10.14 -6.77
N GLN A 71 1.62 9.10 -6.52
CA GLN A 71 0.93 8.32 -7.54
C GLN A 71 -0.57 8.62 -7.56
N VAL A 72 -1.20 8.48 -8.73
CA VAL A 72 -2.64 8.54 -8.92
C VAL A 72 -3.12 7.43 -9.85
N THR A 73 -4.20 6.74 -9.45
CA THR A 73 -4.91 5.80 -10.32
C THR A 73 -5.81 6.58 -11.26
N TRP A 74 -5.66 6.41 -12.58
CA TRP A 74 -6.32 7.23 -13.60
C TRP A 74 -7.40 6.50 -14.41
N GLY A 75 -7.40 5.16 -14.38
CA GLY A 75 -8.34 4.32 -15.11
C GLY A 75 -9.35 3.61 -14.21
N THR A 76 -9.85 2.46 -14.66
CA THR A 76 -10.84 1.65 -13.93
C THR A 76 -10.24 0.48 -13.15
N SER A 77 -8.93 0.25 -13.29
CA SER A 77 -8.18 -0.79 -12.57
C SER A 77 -7.17 -0.15 -11.62
N PRO A 78 -6.96 -0.68 -10.40
CA PRO A 78 -5.94 -0.19 -9.47
C PRO A 78 -4.52 -0.19 -10.06
N GLU A 79 -4.24 -1.07 -11.02
CA GLU A 79 -2.95 -1.17 -11.70
C GLU A 79 -2.69 -0.01 -12.68
N MET A 80 -3.73 0.75 -13.05
CA MET A 80 -3.64 1.90 -13.96
C MET A 80 -3.18 3.13 -13.17
N VAL A 81 -1.91 3.11 -12.80
CA VAL A 81 -1.27 4.14 -11.99
C VAL A 81 -0.35 5.01 -12.85
N ALA A 82 -0.24 6.29 -12.49
CA ALA A 82 0.74 7.21 -13.04
C ALA A 82 1.19 8.18 -11.94
N GLU A 83 2.39 8.74 -12.09
CA GLU A 83 2.85 9.83 -11.25
C GLU A 83 1.93 11.05 -11.41
N VAL A 84 1.72 11.83 -10.35
CA VAL A 84 0.90 13.05 -10.38
C VAL A 84 1.42 14.07 -11.41
N GLY A 85 2.74 14.11 -11.64
CA GLY A 85 3.37 14.93 -12.69
C GLY A 85 3.56 14.23 -14.03
N GLY A 86 3.17 12.95 -14.12
CA GLY A 86 3.42 12.08 -15.26
C GLY A 86 2.41 12.21 -16.40
N LYS A 87 2.51 11.29 -17.36
CA LYS A 87 1.57 11.16 -18.48
C LYS A 87 0.85 9.81 -18.39
N VAL A 88 -0.45 9.83 -18.65
CA VAL A 88 -1.25 8.61 -18.79
C VAL A 88 -1.15 8.07 -20.22
N PRO A 89 -1.21 6.74 -20.43
CA PRO A 89 -1.27 6.13 -21.75
C PRO A 89 -2.41 6.67 -22.61
N ASN A 90 -2.14 6.89 -23.90
CA ASN A 90 -3.18 7.26 -24.86
C ASN A 90 -3.89 5.99 -25.36
N PRO A 91 -5.22 5.83 -25.17
CA PRO A 91 -5.96 4.65 -25.63
C PRO A 91 -5.86 4.39 -27.13
N ALA A 92 -5.57 5.41 -27.95
CA ALA A 92 -5.37 5.24 -29.38
C ALA A 92 -4.15 4.35 -29.71
N ASN A 93 -3.17 4.30 -28.81
CA ASN A 93 -1.92 3.55 -28.99
C ASN A 93 -1.97 2.14 -28.38
N GLU A 94 -3.08 1.76 -27.74
CA GLU A 94 -3.25 0.44 -27.14
C GLU A 94 -3.83 -0.54 -28.18
N SER A 95 -3.14 -1.67 -28.37
CA SER A 95 -3.53 -2.72 -29.32
C SER A 95 -4.50 -3.72 -28.70
N ASP A 96 -4.43 -3.93 -27.38
CA ASP A 96 -5.34 -4.82 -26.69
C ASP A 96 -6.72 -4.13 -26.53
N PRO A 97 -7.80 -4.68 -27.12
CA PRO A 97 -9.12 -4.06 -27.09
C PRO A 97 -9.67 -3.92 -25.66
N VAL A 98 -9.32 -4.82 -24.73
CA VAL A 98 -9.75 -4.78 -23.33
C VAL A 98 -9.04 -3.64 -22.61
N LYS A 99 -7.72 -3.55 -22.73
CA LYS A 99 -6.94 -2.46 -22.12
C LYS A 99 -7.31 -1.10 -22.71
N LYS A 100 -7.58 -1.05 -24.01
CA LYS A 100 -8.03 0.16 -24.71
C LYS A 100 -9.37 0.65 -24.18
N ALA A 101 -10.34 -0.25 -24.02
CA ALA A 101 -11.65 0.09 -23.47
C ALA A 101 -11.53 0.65 -22.04
N ALA A 102 -10.77 -0.04 -21.17
CA ALA A 102 -10.54 0.39 -19.80
C ALA A 102 -9.81 1.75 -19.72
N SER A 103 -8.84 1.99 -20.61
CA SER A 103 -8.12 3.27 -20.68
C SER A 103 -8.97 4.41 -21.23
N SER A 104 -9.99 4.10 -22.04
CA SER A 104 -10.92 5.07 -22.62
C SER A 104 -12.09 5.43 -21.69
N ALA A 105 -12.29 4.65 -20.62
CA ALA A 105 -13.33 4.86 -19.63
C ALA A 105 -13.07 6.17 -18.88
N ARG A 106 -13.85 7.21 -19.23
CA ARG A 106 -13.75 8.51 -18.58
C ARG A 106 -14.44 8.45 -17.23
N TRP A 107 -13.67 8.75 -16.17
CA TRP A 107 -14.25 9.17 -14.90
C TRP A 107 -15.18 10.36 -15.15
N PRO A 108 -16.39 10.37 -14.57
CA PRO A 108 -17.30 11.48 -14.76
C PRO A 108 -16.65 12.78 -14.25
N THR A 109 -16.90 13.88 -14.97
CA THR A 109 -16.22 15.19 -14.82
C THR A 109 -16.29 15.80 -13.41
N TRP A 110 -17.19 15.33 -12.56
CA TRP A 110 -17.28 15.73 -11.15
C TRP A 110 -16.14 15.18 -10.28
N ALA A 111 -15.55 14.03 -10.62
CA ALA A 111 -14.44 13.43 -9.86
C ALA A 111 -13.17 14.28 -9.94
N TRP A 112 -12.90 14.87 -11.13
CA TRP A 112 -11.74 15.72 -11.37
C TRP A 112 -11.81 17.10 -10.69
N ARG A 113 -13.01 17.62 -10.42
CA ARG A 113 -13.19 18.93 -9.74
C ARG A 113 -12.77 18.91 -8.27
N ARG A 114 -12.65 17.73 -7.65
CA ARG A 114 -12.31 17.59 -6.22
C ARG A 114 -10.79 17.53 -5.97
N ILE A 115 -9.99 17.24 -6.98
CA ILE A 115 -8.51 17.10 -6.87
C ILE A 115 -7.80 18.45 -7.05
N ARG A 116 -8.49 19.49 -7.54
CA ARG A 116 -7.94 20.86 -7.73
C ARG A 116 -8.42 21.88 -6.67
N ARG A 117 -8.79 21.44 -5.47
CA ARG A 117 -9.10 22.32 -4.34
C ARG A 117 -8.26 21.96 -3.13
#